data_AF-A0A945MS97-F1
#
_entry.id   AF-A0A945MS97-F1
#
_cell.length_a   1.000
_cell.length_b   1.000
_cell.length_c   1.000
_cell.angle_alpha   90.00
_cell.angle_beta   90.00
_cell.angle_gamma   90.00
#
_symmetry.space_group_name_H-M   'P 1'
#
loop_
_entity.id
_entity.type
_entity.pdbx_description
1 polymer ?
#
loop_
_entity_poly.entity_id
_entity_poly.type
_entity_poly.pdbx_seq_one_letter_code
_entity_poly.pdbx_strand_id
1 'polypeptide(L)'
;MSFGITKTIPADEGMERVDGLYDGSVQEFEFHMAGQPSKLKVGDYVYTIFQHHIRGRLKIKELKGGATNPKSGKPRTLVYVEAPGEKLAEPIPRKGHQGTRYYGGADWPA
;
A
#
# COMPACT_ATOMS: atom_id res chain seq x y z
N MET A 1 -21.92 5.51 -8.30
CA MET A 1 -20.89 4.49 -7.99
C MET A 1 -19.52 5.10 -8.26
N SER A 2 -18.84 5.59 -7.22
CA SER A 2 -17.61 6.36 -7.39
C SER A 2 -16.40 5.44 -7.51
N PHE A 3 -15.72 5.52 -8.65
CA PHE A 3 -14.48 4.80 -8.93
C PHE A 3 -13.29 5.48 -8.24
N GLY A 4 -12.65 4.74 -7.33
CA GLY A 4 -11.20 4.68 -7.10
C GLY A 4 -10.42 5.98 -6.92
N ILE A 5 -10.18 6.36 -5.66
CA ILE A 5 -8.93 7.01 -5.24
C ILE A 5 -8.40 6.23 -4.03
N THR A 6 -7.40 5.40 -4.35
CA THR A 6 -6.32 4.86 -3.51
C THR A 6 -6.36 5.26 -2.03
N LYS A 7 -6.77 4.30 -1.20
CA LYS A 7 -6.21 4.09 0.13
C LYS A 7 -5.45 2.76 0.06
N THR A 8 -4.37 2.62 0.80
CA THR A 8 -3.66 1.32 0.88
C THR A 8 -4.62 0.23 1.40
N ILE A 9 -5.50 0.60 2.33
CA ILE A 9 -6.58 -0.24 2.86
C ILE A 9 -7.90 0.52 2.75
N PRO A 10 -9.00 -0.10 2.26
CA PRO A 10 -10.33 0.52 2.21
C PRO A 10 -10.77 1.03 3.59
N ALA A 11 -11.50 2.14 3.62
CA ALA A 11 -11.98 2.72 4.90
C ALA A 11 -12.88 1.75 5.68
N ASP A 12 -13.62 0.92 4.97
CA ASP A 12 -14.60 -0.02 5.51
C ASP A 12 -13.95 -1.27 6.13
N GLU A 13 -12.67 -1.56 5.85
CA GLU A 13 -11.94 -2.69 6.46
C GLU A 13 -11.44 -2.39 7.88
N GLY A 14 -11.52 -1.13 8.33
CA GLY A 14 -11.21 -0.75 9.71
C GLY A 14 -9.72 -0.78 10.08
N MET A 15 -9.41 -0.40 11.32
CA MET A 15 -8.05 -0.43 11.86
C MET A 15 -7.54 -1.85 12.10
N GLU A 16 -8.43 -2.83 12.33
CA GLU A 16 -8.06 -4.23 12.54
C GLU A 16 -7.26 -4.79 11.37
N ARG A 17 -7.65 -4.44 10.13
CA ARG A 17 -6.89 -4.85 8.95
C ARG A 17 -5.51 -4.20 8.90
N VAL A 18 -5.43 -2.91 9.25
CA VAL A 18 -4.15 -2.19 9.32
C VAL A 18 -3.24 -2.86 10.33
N ASP A 19 -3.75 -3.16 11.52
CA ASP A 19 -2.99 -3.80 12.60
C ASP A 19 -2.58 -5.22 12.23
N GLY A 20 -3.43 -5.96 11.50
CA GLY A 20 -3.15 -7.29 10.95
C GLY A 20 -1.95 -7.36 9.99
N LEU A 21 -1.53 -6.22 9.42
CA LEU A 21 -0.33 -6.13 8.58
C LEU A 21 0.96 -6.01 9.39
N TYR A 22 0.86 -5.82 10.71
CA TYR A 22 1.97 -5.50 11.60
C TYR A 22 2.07 -6.43 12.82
N ASP A 23 0.97 -7.09 13.20
CA ASP A 23 0.89 -8.01 14.34
C ASP A 23 1.39 -9.43 14.02
N GLY A 24 1.66 -9.73 12.75
CA GLY A 24 2.07 -11.06 12.27
C GLY A 24 0.92 -11.99 11.89
N SER A 25 -0.33 -11.52 11.94
CA SER A 25 -1.52 -12.27 11.53
C SER A 25 -1.54 -12.56 10.02
N VAL A 26 -0.83 -11.75 9.23
CA VAL A 26 -0.73 -11.86 7.77
C VAL A 26 0.74 -11.98 7.39
N GLN A 27 1.05 -12.88 6.47
CA GLN A 27 2.42 -13.06 5.94
C GLN A 27 2.65 -12.27 4.65
N GLU A 28 1.61 -12.08 3.84
CA GLU A 28 1.69 -11.37 2.56
C GLU A 28 0.42 -10.59 2.28
N PHE A 29 0.56 -9.46 1.59
CA PHE A 29 -0.57 -8.67 1.16
C PHE A 29 -0.40 -8.18 -0.29
N GLU A 30 -1.51 -8.13 -1.03
CA GLU A 30 -1.53 -7.70 -2.43
C GLU A 30 -2.15 -6.30 -2.55
N PHE A 31 -1.37 -5.34 -3.06
CA PHE A 31 -1.86 -4.02 -3.43
C PHE A 31 -2.10 -3.90 -4.93
N HIS A 32 -3.15 -3.16 -5.28
CA HIS A 32 -3.53 -2.91 -6.66
C HIS A 32 -3.11 -1.50 -7.06
N MET A 33 -2.16 -1.41 -7.98
CA MET A 33 -1.73 -0.15 -8.55
C MET A 33 -2.31 0.02 -9.96
N ALA A 34 -2.76 1.22 -10.30
CA ALA A 34 -3.15 1.54 -11.66
C ALA A 34 -1.91 1.76 -12.56
N GLY A 35 -1.91 1.17 -13.75
CA GLY A 35 -0.80 1.29 -14.71
C GLY A 35 0.45 0.49 -14.32
N GLN A 36 1.55 0.75 -15.02
CA GLN A 36 2.85 0.13 -14.80
C GLN A 36 3.77 1.10 -14.04
N PRO A 37 4.45 0.66 -12.97
CA PRO A 37 5.33 1.54 -12.22
C PRO A 37 6.62 1.78 -13.00
N SER A 38 7.03 3.05 -13.13
CA SER A 38 8.31 3.42 -13.73
C SER A 38 9.46 3.56 -12.72
N LYS A 39 9.13 3.72 -11.42
CA LYS A 39 10.09 4.00 -10.34
C LYS A 39 10.04 3.00 -9.20
N LEU A 40 9.21 1.96 -9.32
CA LEU A 40 9.04 0.96 -8.27
C LEU A 40 9.84 -0.29 -8.58
N LYS A 41 10.58 -0.79 -7.60
CA LYS A 41 11.32 -2.05 -7.70
C LYS A 41 11.01 -2.95 -6.52
N VAL A 42 11.26 -4.24 -6.71
CA VAL A 42 11.29 -5.21 -5.61
C VAL A 42 12.35 -4.76 -4.59
N GLY A 43 12.00 -4.86 -3.30
CA GLY A 43 12.81 -4.36 -2.19
C GLY A 43 12.52 -2.93 -1.76
N ASP A 44 11.78 -2.13 -2.54
CA ASP A 44 11.26 -0.85 -2.09
C ASP A 44 10.15 -1.03 -1.04
N TYR A 45 9.69 0.06 -0.45
CA TYR A 45 8.64 0.07 0.56
C TYR A 45 7.36 0.77 0.07
N VAL A 46 6.23 0.28 0.59
CA VAL A 46 4.90 0.84 0.40
C VAL A 46 4.39 1.37 1.73
N TYR A 47 3.91 2.62 1.78
CA TYR A 47 3.25 3.12 2.99
C TYR A 47 1.84 2.57 3.12
N THR A 48 1.47 2.11 4.32
CA THR A 48 0.06 1.95 4.68
C THR A 48 -0.50 3.29 5.11
N ILE A 49 -1.34 3.85 4.25
CA ILE A 49 -2.03 5.10 4.51
C ILE A 49 -3.48 4.79 4.87
N PHE A 50 -3.88 5.19 6.07
CA PHE A 50 -5.24 5.01 6.58
C PHE A 50 -5.69 6.26 7.34
N GLN A 51 -6.93 6.71 7.09
CA GLN A 51 -7.52 7.91 7.70
C GLN A 51 -6.59 9.15 7.70
N HIS A 52 -6.00 9.49 6.55
CA HIS A 52 -5.10 10.64 6.46
C HIS A 52 -3.80 10.53 7.26
N HIS A 53 -3.39 9.32 7.63
CA HIS A 53 -2.14 9.08 8.35
C HIS A 53 -1.35 7.93 7.73
N ILE A 54 -0.03 8.08 7.69
CA ILE A 54 0.88 6.96 7.48
C ILE A 54 0.95 6.20 8.79
N ARG A 55 0.59 4.91 8.75
CA ARG A 55 0.58 4.02 9.91
C ARG A 55 1.81 3.11 9.97
N GLY A 56 2.46 2.92 8.83
CA GLY A 56 3.62 2.06 8.71
C GLY A 56 4.01 1.84 7.25
N ARG A 57 4.94 0.92 7.02
CA ARG A 57 5.41 0.53 5.70
C ARG A 57 5.57 -0.98 5.57
N LEU A 58 5.37 -1.47 4.35
CA LEU A 58 5.53 -2.89 3.98
C LEU A 58 6.54 -3.00 2.84
N LYS A 59 7.40 -4.01 2.91
CA LYS A 59 8.44 -4.22 1.90
C LYS A 59 7.87 -4.95 0.70
N ILE A 60 8.21 -4.51 -0.51
CA ILE A 60 7.76 -5.14 -1.75
C ILE A 60 8.57 -6.39 -2.02
N LYS A 61 7.87 -7.51 -2.10
CA LYS A 61 8.41 -8.81 -2.47
C LYS A 61 8.38 -9.04 -3.96
N GLU A 62 7.27 -8.67 -4.61
CA GLU A 62 7.07 -8.96 -6.03
C GLU A 62 6.20 -7.89 -6.69
N LEU A 63 6.51 -7.59 -7.95
CA LEU A 63 5.73 -6.70 -8.81
C LEU A 63 5.29 -7.47 -10.04
N LYS A 64 3.98 -7.73 -10.14
CA LYS A 64 3.39 -8.42 -11.27
C LYS A 64 2.58 -7.45 -12.12
N GLY A 65 3.18 -7.04 -13.24
CA GLY A 65 2.49 -6.24 -14.25
C GLY A 65 1.51 -7.07 -15.10
N GLY A 66 0.73 -6.40 -15.94
CA GLY A 66 -0.12 -7.04 -16.94
C GLY A 66 -1.45 -7.58 -16.42
N ALA A 67 -1.76 -7.39 -15.13
CA ALA A 67 -3.10 -7.63 -14.63
C ALA A 67 -4.06 -6.60 -15.22
N THR A 68 -5.28 -7.01 -15.53
CA THR A 68 -6.29 -6.11 -16.10
C THR A 68 -7.44 -6.00 -15.13
N ASN A 69 -7.90 -4.79 -14.84
CA ASN A 69 -9.07 -4.63 -13.99
C ASN A 69 -10.30 -5.20 -14.71
N PRO A 70 -10.96 -6.24 -14.18
CA PRO A 70 -12.07 -6.93 -14.87
C PRO A 70 -13.26 -6.01 -15.13
N LYS A 71 -13.43 -4.94 -14.34
CA LYS A 71 -14.53 -3.99 -14.48
C LYS A 71 -14.25 -2.87 -15.49
N SER A 72 -12.99 -2.52 -15.73
CA SER A 72 -12.63 -1.34 -16.55
C SER A 72 -11.69 -1.62 -17.73
N GLY A 73 -11.14 -2.84 -17.84
CA GLY A 73 -10.17 -3.21 -18.87
C GLY A 73 -8.83 -2.48 -18.77
N LYS A 74 -8.62 -1.63 -17.76
CA LYS A 74 -7.39 -0.86 -17.60
C LYS A 74 -6.28 -1.72 -16.99
N PRO A 75 -5.02 -1.55 -17.45
CA PRO A 75 -3.89 -2.27 -16.89
C PRO A 75 -3.67 -1.87 -15.42
N ARG A 76 -3.29 -2.88 -14.64
CA ARG A 76 -2.91 -2.79 -13.24
C ARG A 76 -1.63 -3.55 -13.02
N THR A 77 -0.89 -3.09 -12.03
CA THR A 77 0.23 -3.83 -11.46
C THR A 77 -0.18 -4.30 -10.09
N LEU A 78 -0.02 -5.60 -9.86
CA LEU A 78 -0.16 -6.21 -8.54
C LEU A 78 1.18 -6.06 -7.82
N VAL A 79 1.12 -5.50 -6.62
CA VAL A 79 2.29 -5.28 -5.77
C VAL A 79 2.14 -6.18 -4.56
N TYR A 80 2.93 -7.25 -4.51
CA TYR A 80 2.96 -8.16 -3.37
C TYR A 80 3.97 -7.63 -2.36
N VAL A 81 3.54 -7.55 -1.10
CA VAL A 81 4.37 -7.11 0.01
C VAL A 81 4.50 -8.17 1.09
N GLU A 82 5.62 -8.14 1.79
CA GLU A 82 5.88 -8.96 2.97
C GLU A 82 5.22 -8.33 4.19
N ALA A 83 4.60 -9.17 5.01
CA ALA A 83 4.10 -8.86 6.35
C ALA A 83 4.67 -9.88 7.37
N PRO A 84 4.89 -9.49 8.64
CA PRO A 84 4.60 -8.18 9.22
C PRO A 84 5.50 -7.07 8.68
N GLY A 85 4.91 -5.92 8.42
CA GLY A 85 5.64 -4.71 8.04
C GLY A 85 6.25 -3.99 9.23
N GLU A 86 6.75 -2.79 8.97
CA GLU A 86 7.21 -1.89 10.01
C GLU A 86 6.09 -0.91 10.37
N LYS A 87 5.61 -0.96 11.62
CA LYS A 87 4.58 -0.04 12.12
C LYS A 87 5.24 1.21 12.71
N LEU A 88 4.64 2.36 12.48
CA LEU A 88 5.03 3.58 13.20
C LEU A 88 4.44 3.57 14.60
N ALA A 89 5.26 3.93 15.59
CA ALA A 89 4.78 4.21 16.94
C ALA A 89 3.80 5.38 16.94
N GLU A 90 4.14 6.45 16.22
CA GLU A 90 3.30 7.63 16.05
C GLU A 90 2.91 7.81 14.57
N PRO A 91 1.60 7.85 14.25
CA PRO A 91 1.15 8.01 12.88
C PRO A 91 1.50 9.38 12.31
N ILE A 92 2.09 9.42 11.11
CA ILE A 92 2.47 10.69 10.47
C ILE A 92 1.27 11.25 9.68
N PRO A 93 0.77 12.46 10.01
CA PRO A 93 -0.36 13.05 9.31
C PRO A 93 0.00 13.39 7.86
N ARG A 94 -0.87 13.00 6.93
CA ARG A 94 -0.72 13.23 5.49
C ARG A 94 -2.03 13.69 4.87
N LYS A 95 -2.10 14.96 4.48
CA LYS A 95 -3.25 15.54 3.75
C LYS A 95 -3.06 15.42 2.23
N GLY A 96 -4.17 15.34 1.48
CA GLY A 96 -4.17 15.32 0.01
C GLY A 96 -4.44 13.95 -0.61
N HIS A 97 -4.08 13.77 -1.89
CA HIS A 97 -4.32 12.54 -2.65
C HIS A 97 -3.54 11.37 -2.02
N GLN A 98 -4.27 10.44 -1.39
CA GLN A 98 -3.72 9.36 -0.54
C GLN A 98 -3.33 8.11 -1.35
N GLY A 99 -2.90 8.32 -2.59
CA GLY A 99 -2.23 7.33 -3.42
C GLY A 99 -1.40 6.35 -2.60
N THR A 100 -1.45 5.06 -2.93
CA THR A 100 -0.41 4.13 -2.48
C THR A 100 0.93 4.75 -2.86
N ARG A 101 1.66 5.24 -1.85
CA ARG A 101 2.94 5.92 -2.04
C ARG A 101 4.01 4.87 -1.94
N TYR A 102 4.86 4.87 -2.95
CA TYR A 102 5.97 3.95 -3.08
C TYR A 102 7.26 4.77 -3.07
N TYR A 103 8.17 4.50 -2.15
CA TYR A 103 9.36 5.32 -1.93
C TYR A 103 10.46 4.47 -1.29
N GLY A 104 11.73 4.85 -1.53
CA GLY A 104 12.90 4.22 -0.93
C GLY A 104 13.20 4.65 0.51
N GLY A 105 12.18 4.96 1.32
CA GLY A 105 12.32 5.39 2.72
C GLY A 105 12.32 6.90 3.03
N ALA A 106 12.18 7.80 2.03
CA ALA A 106 12.38 9.25 2.21
C ALA A 106 11.51 9.95 3.29
N ASP A 107 10.27 9.51 3.52
CA ASP A 107 9.38 10.10 4.55
C ASP A 107 9.32 9.23 5.83
N TRP A 108 10.23 8.26 5.99
CA TRP A 108 10.27 7.37 7.15
C TRP A 108 11.17 7.97 8.22
N PRO A 109 10.75 8.00 9.50
CA PRO A 109 11.62 8.44 10.58
C PRO A 109 12.85 7.53 10.67
N ALA A 110 14.03 8.15 10.81
CA ALA A 110 15.32 7.47 10.93
C ALA A 110 15.47 6.76 12.27
#